data_AF-A0A563W361-F1
#
_entry.id   AF-A0A563W361-F1
#
_cell.length_a   1.000
_cell.length_b   1.000
_cell.length_c   1.000
_cell.angle_alpha   90.00
_cell.angle_beta   90.00
_cell.angle_gamma   90.00
#
_symmetry.space_group_name_H-M   'P 1'
#
loop_
_entity.id
_entity.type
_entity.pdbx_description
1 polymer ?
#
loop_
_entity_poly.entity_id
_entity_poly.type
_entity_poly.pdbx_seq_one_letter_code
_entity_poly.pdbx_strand_id
1 'polypeptide(L)'
;MKKTLIFSVALLSIVFPNLSNLRADEGHNDQRSEQAPSSHGGVISDSNHQNEMTEMNHSSEEHSHGTLMISEGQPVPNVDLTVYEDTIRGWNLEIKLDNFAFAPENVNQANQPNEGHAHLYVNGEKITRIYGNWYYLPELPSGSNEIKIGLNSNGHESLIYQGKIIEDTEIVNVP
;
A
#
# COMPACT_ATOMS: atom_id res chain seq x y z
N MET A 1 12.68 -1.06 -38.92
CA MET A 1 12.48 -0.53 -37.56
C MET A 1 13.07 -1.55 -36.60
N LYS A 2 14.11 -1.19 -35.83
CA LYS A 2 14.83 -2.13 -34.96
C LYS A 2 14.03 -2.30 -33.68
N LYS A 3 13.54 -3.51 -33.40
CA LYS A 3 12.90 -3.87 -32.13
C LYS A 3 14.00 -4.12 -31.11
N THR A 4 14.12 -3.25 -30.12
CA THR A 4 15.00 -3.47 -28.97
C THR A 4 14.23 -4.33 -27.96
N LEU A 5 14.78 -5.51 -27.67
CA LEU A 5 14.25 -6.45 -26.68
C LEU A 5 14.97 -6.15 -25.35
N ILE A 6 14.21 -5.78 -24.32
CA ILE A 6 14.75 -5.57 -22.96
C ILE A 6 14.78 -6.92 -22.26
N PHE A 7 15.95 -7.32 -21.77
CA PHE A 7 16.13 -8.53 -20.97
C PHE A 7 15.87 -8.20 -19.50
N SER A 8 14.83 -8.78 -18.91
CA SER A 8 14.64 -8.79 -17.46
C SER A 8 15.54 -9.87 -16.84
N VAL A 9 16.32 -9.50 -15.82
CA VAL A 9 17.21 -10.40 -15.10
C VAL A 9 16.50 -10.86 -13.83
N ALA A 10 15.89 -12.05 -13.88
CA ALA A 10 15.33 -12.70 -12.70
C ALA A 10 16.45 -13.41 -11.90
N LEU A 11 16.71 -12.97 -10.67
CA LEU A 11 17.53 -13.71 -9.72
C LEU A 11 16.67 -14.81 -9.08
N LEU A 12 16.96 -16.07 -9.42
CA LEU A 12 16.28 -17.23 -8.86
C LEU A 12 16.88 -17.59 -7.49
N SER A 13 16.17 -17.26 -6.42
CA SER A 13 16.55 -17.65 -5.05
C SER A 13 16.00 -19.04 -4.72
N ILE A 14 16.90 -19.99 -4.46
CA ILE A 14 16.55 -21.35 -4.05
C ILE A 14 16.23 -21.35 -2.55
N VAL A 15 15.01 -21.73 -2.16
CA VAL A 15 14.59 -21.86 -0.76
C VAL A 15 14.44 -23.34 -0.38
N PHE A 16 15.12 -23.77 0.66
CA PHE A 16 14.97 -25.08 1.29
C PHE A 16 13.97 -24.99 2.46
N PRO A 17 12.92 -25.82 2.54
CA PRO A 17 12.16 -25.97 3.77
C PRO A 17 12.82 -26.99 4.69
N ASN A 18 13.00 -26.66 5.98
CA ASN A 18 13.33 -27.66 7.00
C ASN A 18 12.40 -27.60 8.21
N LEU A 19 11.55 -28.63 8.24
CA LEU A 19 10.90 -29.39 9.32
C LEU A 19 10.47 -28.76 10.68
N SER A 20 9.18 -29.01 10.96
CA SER A 20 8.62 -29.80 12.08
C SER A 20 7.94 -29.12 13.29
N ASN A 21 6.63 -29.40 13.37
CA ASN A 21 5.78 -29.85 14.48
C ASN A 21 5.42 -29.00 15.73
N LEU A 22 4.10 -28.73 15.80
CA LEU A 22 3.11 -28.90 16.90
C LEU A 22 3.51 -28.54 18.35
N ARG A 23 2.66 -27.75 19.05
CA ARG A 23 1.52 -28.23 19.87
C ARG A 23 0.70 -27.07 20.47
N ALA A 24 -0.59 -27.34 20.72
CA ALA A 24 -1.61 -26.47 21.30
C ALA A 24 -1.53 -26.29 22.82
N ASP A 25 -2.20 -25.27 23.36
CA ASP A 25 -2.84 -25.33 24.68
C ASP A 25 -4.09 -24.42 24.75
N GLU A 26 -5.10 -24.91 25.46
CA GLU A 26 -6.46 -24.40 25.61
C GLU A 26 -6.65 -23.60 26.91
N GLY A 27 -7.59 -22.65 26.90
CA GLY A 27 -8.64 -22.55 27.93
C GLY A 27 -8.38 -21.77 29.23
N HIS A 28 -9.25 -20.77 29.47
CA HIS A 28 -10.04 -20.48 30.71
C HIS A 28 -10.56 -19.03 30.59
N ASN A 29 -11.85 -18.78 30.28
CA ASN A 29 -13.01 -18.69 31.19
C ASN A 29 -12.76 -17.76 32.40
N ASP A 30 -13.48 -16.63 32.53
CA ASP A 30 -14.70 -16.53 33.35
C ASP A 30 -15.19 -15.07 33.62
N GLN A 31 -16.51 -14.91 33.76
CA GLN A 31 -17.27 -13.90 34.54
C GLN A 31 -17.41 -12.41 34.08
N ARG A 32 -18.52 -12.14 33.38
CA ARG A 32 -19.67 -11.27 33.75
C ARG A 32 -19.45 -10.05 34.69
N SER A 33 -19.86 -8.86 34.22
CA SER A 33 -20.89 -8.04 34.90
C SER A 33 -21.44 -6.91 33.99
N GLU A 34 -22.77 -6.81 34.01
CA GLU A 34 -23.62 -5.84 33.32
C GLU A 34 -23.60 -4.48 34.04
N GLN A 35 -23.60 -3.36 33.31
CA GLN A 35 -24.43 -2.17 33.62
C GLN A 35 -24.27 -1.05 32.57
N ALA A 36 -25.40 -0.66 31.98
CA ALA A 36 -25.66 0.63 31.34
C ALA A 36 -27.10 1.03 31.73
N PRO A 37 -27.63 2.24 31.44
CA PRO A 37 -26.99 3.51 31.08
C PRO A 37 -27.49 4.67 32.00
N SER A 38 -26.95 5.89 31.86
CA SER A 38 -27.63 7.11 32.35
C SER A 38 -27.43 8.30 31.42
N SER A 39 -28.55 8.84 30.96
CA SER A 39 -28.69 10.06 30.17
C SER A 39 -28.63 11.32 31.04
N HIS A 40 -28.08 12.42 30.50
CA HIS A 40 -28.57 13.78 30.76
C HIS A 40 -28.23 14.71 29.58
N GLY A 41 -29.25 15.33 29.00
CA GLY A 41 -29.13 16.41 28.03
C GLY A 41 -29.26 17.79 28.68
N GLY A 42 -28.98 18.87 27.92
CA GLY A 42 -29.35 20.23 28.34
C GLY A 42 -28.54 21.41 27.79
N VAL A 43 -28.85 21.83 26.55
CA VAL A 43 -29.16 23.21 26.07
C VAL A 43 -28.21 24.43 26.31
N ILE A 44 -27.61 24.90 25.19
CA ILE A 44 -27.48 26.25 24.54
C ILE A 44 -27.17 27.59 25.30
N SER A 45 -26.25 28.36 24.67
CA SER A 45 -26.00 29.83 24.63
C SER A 45 -25.19 30.44 25.79
N ASP A 46 -24.19 31.33 25.60
CA ASP A 46 -23.97 32.35 24.56
C ASP A 46 -22.48 32.74 24.39
N SER A 47 -22.11 33.03 23.14
CA SER A 47 -21.21 34.08 22.63
C SER A 47 -20.04 34.59 23.50
N ASN A 48 -18.80 34.42 23.01
CA ASN A 48 -17.92 35.51 22.55
C ASN A 48 -16.47 35.02 22.34
N HIS A 49 -16.09 34.62 21.13
CA HIS A 49 -14.67 34.62 20.73
C HIS A 49 -14.55 34.98 19.25
N GLN A 50 -14.22 36.25 19.03
CA GLN A 50 -13.51 36.70 17.84
C GLN A 50 -12.20 35.93 17.77
N ASN A 51 -11.96 35.21 16.67
CA ASN A 51 -10.62 35.10 16.10
C ASN A 51 -10.69 34.54 14.68
N GLU A 52 -10.10 35.32 13.79
CA GLU A 52 -9.27 34.89 12.66
C GLU A 52 -9.93 33.95 11.65
N MET A 53 -10.18 34.54 10.47
CA MET A 53 -10.19 33.82 9.21
C MET A 53 -8.86 33.07 9.07
N THR A 54 -8.85 31.82 9.52
CA THR A 54 -7.82 30.86 9.13
C THR A 54 -8.09 30.59 7.66
N GLU A 55 -7.26 31.20 6.81
CA GLU A 55 -7.10 30.80 5.42
C GLU A 55 -7.01 29.26 5.41
N MET A 56 -8.03 28.62 4.85
CA MET A 56 -7.97 27.21 4.51
C MET A 56 -6.96 27.09 3.37
N ASN A 57 -5.70 27.00 3.77
CA ASN A 57 -4.62 26.53 2.94
C ASN A 57 -4.95 25.07 2.61
N HIS A 58 -5.68 24.86 1.51
CA HIS A 58 -5.68 23.59 0.82
C HIS A 58 -4.31 23.42 0.15
N SER A 59 -3.26 23.29 0.97
CA SER A 59 -2.07 22.59 0.56
C SER A 59 -2.49 21.14 0.40
N SER A 60 -2.37 20.62 -0.82
CA SER A 60 -2.47 19.20 -1.13
C SER A 60 -1.69 18.40 -0.09
N GLU A 61 -2.44 17.86 0.88
CA GLU A 61 -1.91 16.98 1.91
C GLU A 61 -1.49 15.69 1.21
N GLU A 62 -0.24 15.63 0.77
CA GLU A 62 0.48 14.36 0.73
C GLU A 62 0.51 13.86 2.18
N HIS A 63 -0.54 13.13 2.56
CA HIS A 63 -0.59 12.41 3.82
C HIS A 63 0.57 11.42 3.79
N SER A 64 1.71 11.82 4.33
CA SER A 64 2.82 10.94 4.65
C SER A 64 2.35 10.02 5.76
N HIS A 65 1.59 9.00 5.35
CA HIS A 65 1.38 7.81 6.15
C HIS A 65 2.79 7.27 6.48
N GLY A 66 3.03 6.95 7.75
CA GLY A 66 4.37 6.68 8.28
C GLY A 66 5.08 5.49 7.62
N THR A 67 6.07 4.94 8.29
CA THR A 67 6.81 3.78 7.76
C THR A 67 6.64 2.58 8.66
N LEU A 68 6.54 1.39 8.05
CA LEU A 68 6.54 0.12 8.75
C LEU A 68 7.81 -0.65 8.39
N MET A 69 8.74 -0.74 9.35
CA MET A 69 9.97 -1.48 9.16
C MET A 69 9.75 -2.98 9.31
N ILE A 70 10.09 -3.74 8.28
CA ILE A 70 10.13 -5.19 8.29
C ILE A 70 11.37 -5.61 9.10
N SER A 71 11.14 -6.38 10.17
CA SER A 71 12.20 -6.85 11.06
C SER A 71 13.05 -7.93 10.40
N GLU A 72 14.33 -8.01 10.79
CA GLU A 72 15.21 -9.10 10.35
C GLU A 72 14.64 -10.47 10.71
N GLY A 73 14.83 -11.45 9.81
CA GLY A 73 14.33 -12.82 9.99
C GLY A 73 12.86 -13.03 9.61
N GLN A 74 12.12 -11.98 9.25
CA GLN A 74 10.79 -12.10 8.64
C GLN A 74 10.90 -12.30 7.11
N PRO A 75 9.94 -13.00 6.47
CA PRO A 75 9.81 -12.99 5.02
C PRO A 75 9.68 -11.54 4.52
N VAL A 76 10.58 -11.13 3.63
CA VAL A 76 10.62 -9.75 3.13
C VAL A 76 9.68 -9.64 1.93
N PRO A 77 8.67 -8.75 1.98
CA PRO A 77 7.83 -8.44 0.83
C PRO A 77 8.67 -8.00 -0.38
N ASN A 78 8.23 -8.35 -1.57
CA ASN A 78 8.79 -7.84 -2.81
C ASN A 78 7.67 -7.54 -3.80
N VAL A 79 7.92 -6.56 -4.67
CA VAL A 79 7.04 -6.22 -5.79
C VAL A 79 7.86 -6.13 -7.06
N ASP A 80 7.30 -6.63 -8.15
CA ASP A 80 7.82 -6.54 -9.52
C ASP A 80 6.70 -6.02 -10.41
N LEU A 81 6.94 -4.89 -11.08
CA LEU A 81 6.02 -4.20 -11.95
C LEU A 81 6.41 -4.47 -13.40
N THR A 82 5.47 -4.96 -14.20
CA THR A 82 5.61 -5.00 -15.65
C THR A 82 4.51 -4.18 -16.31
N VAL A 83 4.87 -3.38 -17.31
CA VAL A 83 3.92 -2.50 -18.02
C VAL A 83 3.79 -2.92 -19.47
N TYR A 84 2.56 -3.19 -19.90
CA TYR A 84 2.23 -3.62 -21.26
C TYR A 84 1.37 -2.56 -21.94
N GLU A 85 1.74 -2.17 -23.16
CA GLU A 85 0.83 -1.38 -24.01
C GLU A 85 -0.42 -2.21 -24.34
N ASP A 86 -1.60 -1.63 -24.12
CA ASP A 86 -2.86 -2.26 -24.50
C ASP A 86 -3.08 -2.19 -26.01
N THR A 87 -3.66 -3.25 -26.58
CA THR A 87 -3.85 -3.35 -28.04
C THR A 87 -4.80 -2.32 -28.64
N ILE A 88 -5.67 -1.73 -27.82
CA ILE A 88 -6.63 -0.69 -28.24
C ILE A 88 -6.14 0.67 -27.74
N ARG A 89 -5.96 0.83 -26.42
CA ARG A 89 -5.52 2.10 -25.81
C ARG A 89 -5.08 1.90 -24.35
N GLY A 90 -4.13 2.69 -23.88
CA GLY A 90 -3.67 2.68 -22.49
C GLY A 90 -2.63 1.59 -22.22
N TRP A 91 -2.45 1.23 -20.95
CA TRP A 91 -1.49 0.22 -20.52
C TRP A 91 -2.09 -0.70 -19.47
N ASN A 92 -1.68 -1.96 -19.50
CA ASN A 92 -1.96 -2.94 -18.46
C ASN A 92 -0.71 -3.07 -17.58
N LEU A 93 -0.87 -2.81 -16.28
CA LEU A 93 0.16 -2.95 -15.28
C LEU A 93 -0.04 -4.30 -14.60
N GLU A 94 0.97 -5.16 -14.67
CA GLU A 94 1.03 -6.42 -13.93
C GLU A 94 1.92 -6.23 -12.70
N ILE A 95 1.38 -6.52 -11.53
CA ILE A 95 2.05 -6.46 -10.25
C ILE A 95 2.22 -7.88 -9.74
N LYS A 96 3.47 -8.33 -9.69
CA LYS A 96 3.86 -9.60 -9.09
C LYS A 96 4.36 -9.35 -7.68
N LEU A 97 3.97 -10.22 -6.76
CA LEU A 97 4.25 -10.08 -5.34
C LEU A 97 4.89 -11.36 -4.81
N ASP A 98 5.89 -11.20 -3.96
CA ASP A 98 6.44 -12.28 -3.14
C ASP A 98 6.35 -11.87 -1.66
N ASN A 99 6.02 -12.83 -0.78
CA ASN A 99 5.85 -12.62 0.66
C ASN A 99 4.90 -11.47 1.03
N PHE A 100 3.95 -11.16 0.14
CA PHE A 100 2.96 -10.11 0.34
C PHE A 100 1.61 -10.53 -0.24
N ALA A 101 0.53 -10.24 0.47
CA ALA A 101 -0.83 -10.46 0.01
C ALA A 101 -1.62 -9.15 0.01
N PHE A 102 -2.40 -8.93 -1.04
CA PHE A 102 -3.44 -7.89 -0.98
C PHE A 102 -4.49 -8.31 0.05
N ALA A 103 -4.82 -7.41 0.98
CA ALA A 103 -5.82 -7.64 2.03
C ALA A 103 -6.81 -6.46 2.12
N PRO A 104 -7.59 -6.18 1.06
CA PRO A 104 -8.57 -5.09 1.06
C PRO A 104 -9.57 -5.16 2.23
N GLU A 105 -9.87 -6.35 2.71
CA GLU A 105 -10.74 -6.62 3.86
C GLU A 105 -10.17 -6.12 5.20
N ASN A 106 -8.86 -5.92 5.29
CA ASN A 106 -8.15 -5.54 6.51
C ASN A 106 -7.72 -4.06 6.51
N VAL A 107 -8.11 -3.26 5.51
CA VAL A 107 -7.74 -1.84 5.43
C VAL A 107 -8.21 -1.08 6.67
N ASN A 108 -7.35 -0.19 7.18
CA ASN A 108 -7.51 0.56 8.43
C ASN A 108 -7.59 -0.31 9.70
N GLN A 109 -7.23 -1.59 9.62
CA GLN A 109 -7.05 -2.46 10.78
C GLN A 109 -5.58 -2.47 11.23
N ALA A 110 -5.27 -3.31 12.22
CA ALA A 110 -3.90 -3.49 12.69
C ALA A 110 -2.95 -3.91 11.56
N ASN A 111 -1.76 -3.30 11.56
CA ASN A 111 -0.76 -3.54 10.54
C ASN A 111 -0.12 -4.93 10.63
N GLN A 112 0.14 -5.51 9.47
CA GLN A 112 0.93 -6.71 9.30
C GLN A 112 2.00 -6.46 8.23
N PRO A 113 3.21 -7.00 8.40
CA PRO A 113 4.33 -6.75 7.49
C PRO A 113 4.16 -7.37 6.09
N ASN A 114 3.29 -8.38 5.95
CA ASN A 114 3.14 -9.20 4.75
C ASN A 114 1.77 -9.07 4.08
N GLU A 115 0.96 -8.08 4.46
CA GLU A 115 -0.30 -7.79 3.79
C GLU A 115 -0.64 -6.31 3.76
N GLY A 116 -1.46 -5.92 2.78
CA GLY A 116 -1.89 -4.55 2.62
C GLY A 116 -2.32 -4.23 1.19
N HIS A 117 -1.78 -3.15 0.64
CA HIS A 117 -2.11 -2.67 -0.70
C HIS A 117 -0.93 -1.95 -1.36
N ALA A 118 -1.02 -1.76 -2.67
CA ALA A 118 -0.04 -1.03 -3.45
C ALA A 118 -0.49 0.42 -3.67
N HIS A 119 0.43 1.36 -3.68
CA HIS A 119 0.21 2.71 -4.19
C HIS A 119 0.83 2.87 -5.58
N LEU A 120 0.02 3.31 -6.53
CA LEU A 120 0.46 3.66 -7.88
C LEU A 120 0.77 5.15 -7.97
N TYR A 121 1.93 5.46 -8.52
CA TYR A 121 2.37 6.80 -8.87
C TYR A 121 2.73 6.86 -10.35
N VAL A 122 2.45 8.01 -10.99
CA VAL A 122 2.91 8.33 -12.34
C VAL A 122 3.61 9.69 -12.29
N ASN A 123 4.87 9.74 -12.72
CA ASN A 123 5.70 10.96 -12.70
C ASN A 123 5.74 11.64 -11.32
N GLY A 124 5.76 10.85 -10.25
CA GLY A 124 5.74 11.32 -8.86
C GLY A 124 4.35 11.63 -8.29
N GLU A 125 3.30 11.73 -9.12
CA GLU A 125 1.94 11.98 -8.65
C GLU A 125 1.24 10.68 -8.25
N LYS A 126 0.64 10.65 -7.06
CA LYS A 126 -0.15 9.49 -6.58
C LYS A 126 -1.45 9.39 -7.37
N ILE A 127 -1.63 8.27 -8.07
CA ILE A 127 -2.83 8.01 -8.88
C ILE A 127 -3.90 7.28 -8.08
N THR A 128 -3.55 6.14 -7.46
CA THR A 128 -4.54 5.32 -6.76
C THR A 128 -3.89 4.30 -5.81
N ARG A 129 -4.74 3.64 -5.01
CA ARG A 129 -4.44 2.37 -4.34
C ARG A 129 -4.81 1.22 -5.28
N ILE A 130 -4.07 0.12 -5.22
CA ILE A 130 -4.33 -1.11 -5.97
C ILE A 130 -4.41 -2.29 -5.00
N TYR A 131 -5.46 -3.10 -5.17
CA TYR A 131 -5.77 -4.28 -4.35
C TYR A 131 -5.73 -5.59 -5.16
N GLY A 132 -5.08 -5.58 -6.33
CA GLY A 132 -5.03 -6.72 -7.22
C GLY A 132 -3.81 -6.68 -8.12
N ASN A 133 -3.51 -7.82 -8.74
CA ASN A 133 -2.30 -7.99 -9.54
C ASN A 133 -2.34 -7.28 -10.89
N TRP A 134 -3.51 -6.78 -11.32
CA TRP A 134 -3.65 -6.11 -12.61
C TRP A 134 -4.36 -4.77 -12.45
N TYR A 135 -3.84 -3.75 -13.12
CA TYR A 135 -4.45 -2.43 -13.19
C TYR A 135 -4.39 -1.88 -14.61
N TYR A 136 -5.50 -1.33 -15.08
CA TYR A 136 -5.58 -0.67 -16.38
C TYR A 136 -5.38 0.84 -16.22
N LEU A 137 -4.33 1.36 -16.84
CA LEU A 137 -4.01 2.78 -16.87
C LEU A 137 -4.45 3.37 -18.22
N PRO A 138 -5.44 4.29 -18.24
CA PRO A 138 -6.09 4.69 -19.49
C PRO A 138 -5.24 5.61 -20.37
N GLU A 139 -4.39 6.45 -19.77
CA GLU A 139 -3.57 7.43 -20.48
C GLU A 139 -2.27 7.76 -19.71
N LEU A 140 -1.24 8.13 -20.47
CA LEU A 140 0.05 8.64 -20.03
C LEU A 140 0.39 9.80 -20.97
N PRO A 141 1.01 10.87 -20.46
CA PRO A 141 1.54 11.95 -21.28
C PRO A 141 2.49 11.45 -22.37
N SER A 142 2.57 12.15 -23.51
CA SER A 142 3.66 11.92 -24.49
C SER A 142 5.02 12.15 -23.84
N GLY A 143 6.01 11.35 -24.23
CA GLY A 143 7.37 11.38 -23.69
C GLY A 143 7.66 10.26 -22.69
N SER A 144 8.68 10.47 -21.87
CA SER A 144 9.14 9.51 -20.87
C SER A 144 8.31 9.63 -19.60
N ASN A 145 7.64 8.56 -19.20
CA ASN A 145 6.82 8.49 -17.99
C ASN A 145 7.40 7.49 -17.02
N GLU A 146 7.55 7.90 -15.77
CA GLU A 146 7.91 7.03 -14.65
C GLU A 146 6.62 6.46 -14.03
N ILE A 147 6.52 5.14 -13.94
CA ILE A 147 5.41 4.44 -13.30
C ILE A 147 6.00 3.70 -12.10
N LYS A 148 5.50 4.01 -10.91
CA LYS A 148 6.03 3.46 -9.66
C LYS A 148 4.94 2.80 -8.84
N ILE A 149 5.25 1.62 -8.30
CA ILE A 149 4.44 0.92 -7.31
C ILE A 149 5.22 0.83 -6.00
N GLY A 150 4.62 1.29 -4.90
CA GLY A 150 5.11 1.03 -3.54
C GLY A 150 4.16 0.15 -2.75
N LEU A 151 4.69 -0.75 -1.92
CA LEU A 151 3.87 -1.56 -1.00
C LEU A 151 3.61 -0.81 0.32
N ASN A 152 2.35 -0.86 0.76
CA ASN A 152 1.86 -0.22 1.96
C ASN A 152 1.10 -1.21 2.84
N SER A 153 1.20 -1.05 4.15
CA SER A 153 0.40 -1.77 5.14
C SER A 153 -1.08 -1.38 5.05
N ASN A 154 -1.92 -2.08 5.82
CA ASN A 154 -3.34 -1.73 5.98
C ASN A 154 -3.60 -0.37 6.63
N GLY A 155 -2.67 0.12 7.45
CA GLY A 155 -2.63 1.45 8.06
C GLY A 155 -2.00 2.53 7.16
N HIS A 156 -1.73 2.18 5.89
CA HIS A 156 -1.17 3.03 4.84
C HIS A 156 0.31 3.34 4.97
N GLU A 157 1.00 2.85 6.00
CA GLU A 157 2.45 3.03 6.14
C GLU A 157 3.22 2.37 5.00
N SER A 158 4.25 3.05 4.48
CA SER A 158 5.14 2.47 3.47
C SER A 158 5.98 1.35 4.10
N LEU A 159 6.01 0.20 3.45
CA LEU A 159 6.83 -0.92 3.90
C LEU A 159 8.30 -0.65 3.61
N ILE A 160 9.15 -0.84 4.61
CA ILE A 160 10.59 -0.60 4.54
C ILE A 160 11.36 -1.82 5.01
N TYR A 161 12.37 -2.24 4.25
CA TYR A 161 13.35 -3.23 4.68
C TYR A 161 14.76 -2.67 4.57
N GLN A 162 15.55 -2.78 5.65
CA GLN A 162 16.91 -2.24 5.72
C GLN A 162 17.03 -0.77 5.30
N GLY A 163 16.04 0.04 5.66
CA GLY A 163 16.00 1.48 5.35
C GLY A 163 15.61 1.82 3.90
N LYS A 164 15.22 0.82 3.09
CA LYS A 164 14.72 1.03 1.72
C LYS A 164 13.23 0.72 1.63
N ILE A 165 12.49 1.56 0.93
CA ILE A 165 11.08 1.31 0.60
C ILE A 165 11.01 0.09 -0.31
N ILE A 166 9.98 -0.73 -0.11
CA ILE A 166 9.66 -1.86 -0.99
C ILE A 166 8.80 -1.32 -2.12
N GLU A 167 9.45 -0.98 -3.22
CA GLU A 167 8.85 -0.38 -4.41
C GLU A 167 9.54 -0.90 -5.68
N ASP A 168 8.87 -0.75 -6.81
CA ASP A 168 9.42 -0.99 -8.14
C ASP A 168 8.98 0.11 -9.12
N THR A 169 9.81 0.36 -10.15
CA THR A 169 9.65 1.48 -11.08
C THR A 169 9.95 1.08 -12.51
N GLU A 170 9.04 1.43 -13.42
CA GLU A 170 9.18 1.23 -14.86
C GLU A 170 9.12 2.55 -15.62
N ILE A 171 9.91 2.66 -16.69
CA ILE A 171 9.91 3.84 -17.57
C ILE A 171 9.23 3.50 -18.90
N VAL A 172 8.12 4.17 -19.18
CA VAL A 172 7.35 4.00 -20.42
C VAL A 172 7.50 5.23 -21.30
N ASN A 173 7.90 5.02 -22.56
CA ASN A 173 7.99 6.07 -23.55
C ASN A 173 6.76 6.07 -24.45
N VAL A 174 6.00 7.17 -24.42
CA VAL A 174 4.84 7.39 -25.28
C VAL A 174 5.23 8.30 -26.45
N PRO A 175 4.94 7.93 -27.70
CA PRO A 175 5.27 8.74 -28.89
C PRO A 175 4.66 10.15 -28.92
#